data_AF-A0A139AAQ4-F1
#
_entry.id   AF-A0A139AAQ4-F1
#
_cell.length_a   1.000
_cell.length_b   1.000
_cell.length_c   1.000
_cell.angle_alpha   90.00
_cell.angle_beta   90.00
_cell.angle_gamma   90.00
#
_symmetry.space_group_name_H-M   'P 1'
#
loop_
_entity.id
_entity.type
_entity.pdbx_description
1 polymer ?
#
loop_
_entity_poly.entity_id
_entity_poly.type
_entity_poly.pdbx_seq_one_letter_code
_entity_poly.pdbx_strand_id
1 'polypeptide(L)'
;MLGTGPSMLVDFRASEDSRTDPPIVGICTKYITSLFLRHLKAQQIEQKRQTIALLAGAASLQSVGGEFFELIAHDYFTSRGNQVVATPLDPLARASLKLDRELNVVCFVDERHAVVHITKEGSAGAYFIPVQPNFPSVDAFIITTTDVILFQMTVAKDHPISTAGLDRVRESLYAVPIEVDSLTWRMVFVSPDKRGQGVNTPQRFTEGNQEAKKRKKGLRSEEWSDLLQYALKIQMDDI
;
A
#
# COMPACT_ATOMS: atom_id res chain seq x y z
N MET A 1 28.69 15.29 7.68
CA MET A 1 27.49 15.60 8.47
C MET A 1 26.54 14.42 8.34
N LEU A 2 26.36 13.64 9.40
CA LEU A 2 25.39 12.54 9.41
C LEU A 2 24.01 13.16 9.58
N GLY A 3 23.23 13.21 8.51
CA GLY A 3 21.84 13.66 8.56
C GLY A 3 21.04 12.71 9.43
N THR A 4 20.33 13.25 10.41
CA THR A 4 19.30 12.53 11.16
C THR A 4 18.18 12.20 10.19
N GLY A 5 18.26 11.02 9.56
CA GLY A 5 17.17 10.49 8.75
C GLY A 5 15.89 10.37 9.57
N PRO A 6 14.71 10.40 8.92
CA PRO A 6 13.44 10.27 9.62
C PRO A 6 13.46 9.01 10.48
N SER A 7 13.31 9.22 11.78
CA SER A 7 13.18 8.16 12.77
C SER A 7 11.85 7.45 12.53
N MET A 8 11.84 6.49 11.59
CA MET A 8 10.82 5.44 11.51
C MET A 8 10.99 4.47 12.69
N LEU A 9 10.89 4.99 13.90
CA LEU A 9 10.57 4.20 15.08
C LEU A 9 9.07 3.98 15.01
N VAL A 10 8.69 2.89 14.36
CA VAL A 10 7.32 2.38 14.37
C VAL A 10 6.98 2.07 15.83
N ASP A 11 6.02 2.80 16.41
CA ASP A 11 5.49 2.52 17.75
C ASP A 11 4.66 1.23 17.66
N PHE A 12 5.29 0.10 17.95
CA PHE A 12 4.67 -1.22 17.89
C PHE A 12 3.78 -1.43 19.12
N ARG A 13 2.49 -1.09 19.01
CA ARG A 13 1.51 -1.42 20.04
C ARG A 13 0.75 -2.69 19.69
N ALA A 14 0.70 -3.61 20.64
CA ALA A 14 -0.16 -4.78 20.53
C ALA A 14 -1.63 -4.33 20.54
N SER A 15 -2.39 -4.74 19.54
CA SER A 15 -3.86 -4.68 19.59
C SER A 15 -4.34 -5.69 20.63
N GLU A 16 -5.12 -5.24 21.61
CA GLU A 16 -5.69 -6.10 22.67
C GLU A 16 -6.72 -7.11 22.12
N ASP A 17 -7.15 -6.98 20.86
CA ASP A 17 -8.30 -7.72 20.30
C ASP A 17 -7.93 -8.89 19.36
N SER A 18 -6.65 -9.17 19.11
CA SER A 18 -6.24 -10.27 18.22
C SER A 18 -5.95 -11.56 18.99
N ARG A 19 -6.93 -12.48 19.07
CA ARG A 19 -6.79 -13.80 19.71
C ARG A 19 -6.26 -14.92 18.80
N THR A 20 -5.91 -14.65 17.54
CA THR A 20 -5.55 -15.70 16.57
C THR A 20 -4.15 -15.60 15.98
N ASP A 21 -3.34 -14.65 16.43
CA ASP A 21 -1.88 -14.67 16.32
C ASP A 21 -1.34 -13.84 17.50
N PRO A 22 -0.30 -14.25 18.24
CA PRO A 22 0.20 -13.44 19.33
C PRO A 22 0.65 -12.11 18.73
N PRO A 23 0.11 -10.95 19.15
CA PRO A 23 0.52 -9.65 18.62
C PRO A 23 2.05 -9.45 18.71
N ILE A 24 2.69 -10.16 19.63
CA ILE A 24 4.15 -10.25 19.78
C ILE A 24 4.84 -10.82 18.53
N VAL A 25 4.32 -11.85 17.87
CA VAL A 25 4.96 -12.45 16.68
C VAL A 25 4.96 -11.44 15.54
N GLY A 26 3.82 -10.80 15.24
CA GLY A 26 3.74 -9.78 14.20
C GLY A 26 4.63 -8.56 14.50
N ILE A 27 4.69 -8.12 15.76
CA ILE A 27 5.59 -7.04 16.20
C ILE A 27 7.06 -7.44 16.01
N CYS A 28 7.45 -8.63 16.46
CA CYS A 28 8.81 -9.14 16.32
C CYS A 28 9.19 -9.30 14.84
N THR A 29 8.30 -9.81 14.00
CA THR A 29 8.51 -9.92 12.55
C THR A 29 8.74 -8.54 11.95
N LYS A 30 7.83 -7.57 12.14
CA LYS A 30 8.01 -6.21 11.62
C LYS A 30 9.30 -5.55 12.13
N TYR A 31 9.65 -5.73 13.41
CA TYR A 31 10.88 -5.19 13.97
C TYR A 31 12.13 -5.81 13.32
N ILE A 32 12.21 -7.15 13.25
CA ILE A 32 13.31 -7.87 12.63
C ILE A 32 13.41 -7.51 11.14
N THR A 33 12.29 -7.47 10.42
CA THR A 33 12.23 -7.06 9.01
C THR A 33 12.72 -5.63 8.85
N SER A 34 12.36 -4.70 9.74
CA SER A 34 12.84 -3.32 9.71
C SER A 34 14.35 -3.20 9.97
N LEU A 35 14.90 -3.97 10.92
CA LEU A 35 16.34 -4.03 11.16
C LEU A 35 17.07 -4.62 9.96
N PHE A 36 16.51 -5.67 9.37
CA PHE A 36 17.05 -6.34 8.21
C PHE A 36 17.07 -5.42 6.98
N LEU A 37 16.02 -4.63 6.76
CA LEU A 37 16.00 -3.60 5.73
C LEU A 37 17.05 -2.52 5.95
N ARG A 38 17.18 -2.01 7.18
CA ARG A 38 18.23 -1.03 7.49
C ARG A 38 19.61 -1.60 7.18
N HIS A 39 19.82 -2.87 7.52
CA HIS A 39 21.07 -3.56 7.21
C HIS A 39 21.26 -3.70 5.69
N LEU A 40 20.24 -4.16 4.95
CA LEU A 40 20.28 -4.32 3.50
C LEU A 40 20.47 -3.01 2.75
N LYS A 41 19.90 -1.90 3.23
CA LYS A 41 20.16 -0.56 2.67
C LYS A 41 21.64 -0.18 2.75
N ALA A 42 22.36 -0.67 3.77
CA ALA A 42 23.79 -0.48 3.92
C ALA A 42 24.64 -1.50 3.13
N GLN A 43 24.02 -2.54 2.57
CA GLN A 43 24.71 -3.55 1.75
C GLN A 43 24.81 -3.11 0.27
N GLN A 44 25.68 -3.78 -0.48
CA GLN A 44 25.80 -3.55 -1.92
C GLN A 44 24.56 -4.07 -2.68
N ILE A 45 24.27 -3.48 -3.84
CA ILE A 45 23.12 -3.80 -4.71
C ILE A 45 22.98 -5.31 -4.95
N GLU A 46 24.09 -6.00 -5.19
CA GLU A 46 24.07 -7.44 -5.48
C GLU A 46 23.61 -8.29 -4.29
N GLN A 47 23.98 -7.92 -3.06
CA GLN A 47 23.52 -8.61 -1.85
C GLN A 47 22.03 -8.36 -1.60
N LYS A 48 21.54 -7.12 -1.84
CA LYS A 48 20.11 -6.81 -1.80
C LYS A 48 19.32 -7.71 -2.76
N ARG A 49 19.78 -7.83 -4.01
CA ARG A 49 19.16 -8.68 -5.04
C ARG A 49 19.11 -10.14 -4.61
N GLN A 50 20.22 -10.69 -4.12
CA GLN A 50 20.31 -12.08 -3.67
C GLN A 50 19.34 -12.35 -2.53
N THR A 51 19.26 -11.45 -1.56
CA THR A 51 18.33 -11.57 -0.44
C THR A 51 16.87 -11.51 -0.89
N ILE A 52 16.51 -10.59 -1.78
CA ILE A 52 15.14 -10.49 -2.33
C ILE A 52 14.79 -11.73 -3.14
N ALA A 53 15.74 -12.24 -3.94
CA ALA A 53 15.56 -13.47 -4.71
C ALA A 53 15.34 -14.68 -3.81
N LEU A 54 16.10 -14.79 -2.72
CA LEU A 54 15.95 -15.84 -1.71
C LEU A 54 14.58 -15.78 -1.02
N LEU A 55 14.16 -14.59 -0.57
CA LEU A 55 12.86 -14.40 0.07
C LEU A 55 11.69 -14.72 -0.86
N ALA A 56 11.83 -14.43 -2.15
CA ALA A 56 10.79 -14.72 -3.13
C ALA A 56 10.76 -16.19 -3.61
N GLY A 57 11.86 -16.93 -3.49
CA GLY A 57 11.99 -18.29 -4.01
C GLY A 57 11.49 -19.38 -3.05
N ALA A 58 11.43 -19.11 -1.75
CA ALA A 58 11.00 -20.08 -0.75
C ALA A 58 9.50 -19.94 -0.45
N ALA A 59 8.71 -20.98 -0.74
CA ALA A 59 7.28 -21.01 -0.46
C ALA A 59 6.96 -20.74 1.03
N SER A 60 7.81 -21.24 1.93
CA SER A 60 7.71 -21.00 3.38
C SER A 60 7.98 -19.55 3.80
N LEU A 61 8.54 -18.71 2.92
CA LEU A 61 8.87 -17.31 3.17
C LEU A 61 7.97 -16.34 2.41
N GLN A 62 6.91 -16.79 1.74
CA GLN A 62 6.06 -15.90 0.93
C GLN A 62 5.47 -14.73 1.72
N SER A 63 5.01 -14.97 2.96
CA SER A 63 4.51 -13.90 3.84
C SER A 63 5.59 -12.87 4.15
N VAL A 64 6.79 -13.35 4.52
CA VAL A 64 7.95 -12.49 4.81
C VAL A 64 8.39 -11.73 3.57
N GLY A 65 8.40 -12.38 2.40
CA GLY A 65 8.72 -11.74 1.12
C GLY A 65 7.71 -10.67 0.73
N GLY A 66 6.43 -10.85 1.04
CA GLY A 66 5.38 -9.84 0.89
C GLY A 66 5.63 -8.61 1.76
N GLU A 67 5.79 -8.81 3.08
CA GLU A 67 6.07 -7.71 4.04
C GLU A 67 7.37 -6.97 3.68
N PHE A 68 8.40 -7.72 3.29
CA PHE A 68 9.68 -7.14 2.91
C PHE A 68 9.56 -6.31 1.63
N PHE A 69 8.77 -6.77 0.66
CA PHE A 69 8.51 -6.03 -0.57
C PHE A 69 7.69 -4.75 -0.31
N GLU A 70 6.66 -4.82 0.53
CA GLU A 70 5.86 -3.66 0.94
C GLU A 70 6.75 -2.55 1.49
N LEU A 71 7.65 -2.89 2.41
CA LEU A 71 8.59 -1.91 2.98
C LEU A 71 9.56 -1.33 1.95
N ILE A 72 10.01 -2.14 0.98
CA ILE A 72 10.80 -1.67 -0.16
C ILE A 72 10.00 -0.69 -1.03
N ALA A 73 8.74 -1.01 -1.31
CA ALA A 73 7.89 -0.19 -2.15
C ALA A 73 7.57 1.16 -1.49
N HIS A 74 7.34 1.20 -0.16
CA HIS A 74 7.25 2.48 0.56
C HIS A 74 8.56 3.28 0.48
N ASP A 75 9.72 2.62 0.64
CA ASP A 75 11.01 3.30 0.49
C ASP A 75 11.21 3.86 -0.91
N TYR A 76 10.74 3.14 -1.93
CA TYR A 76 10.77 3.57 -3.31
C TYR A 76 10.00 4.88 -3.49
N PHE A 77 8.78 5.02 -3.00
CA PHE A 77 8.02 6.28 -3.14
C PHE A 77 8.60 7.47 -2.36
N THR A 78 9.34 7.21 -1.28
CA THR A 78 9.76 8.24 -0.32
C THR A 78 11.22 8.65 -0.48
N SER A 79 12.01 7.83 -1.16
CA SER A 79 13.40 8.15 -1.53
C SER A 79 13.50 9.07 -2.74
N ARG A 80 14.68 9.69 -2.88
CA ARG A 80 15.00 10.57 -4.01
C ARG A 80 14.88 9.88 -5.37
N GLY A 81 14.26 10.56 -6.32
CA GLY A 81 14.07 9.99 -7.66
C GLY A 81 13.15 10.78 -8.58
N ASN A 82 13.15 10.38 -9.85
CA ASN A 82 12.24 10.91 -10.86
C ASN A 82 10.82 10.35 -10.69
N GLN A 83 9.85 10.97 -11.34
CA GLN A 83 8.52 10.42 -11.49
C GLN A 83 8.54 9.00 -12.06
N VAL A 84 7.60 8.18 -11.60
CA VAL A 84 7.43 6.80 -12.03
C VAL A 84 6.11 6.63 -12.75
N VAL A 85 6.04 5.64 -13.62
CA VAL A 85 4.89 5.46 -14.52
C VAL A 85 4.19 4.15 -14.18
N ALA A 86 2.93 4.25 -13.77
CA ALA A 86 2.06 3.10 -13.65
C ALA A 86 1.29 2.89 -14.97
N THR A 87 1.34 1.66 -15.48
CA THR A 87 0.67 1.27 -16.72
C THR A 87 -0.77 0.87 -16.45
N PRO A 88 -1.73 1.27 -17.29
CA PRO A 88 -3.11 0.89 -17.10
C PRO A 88 -3.30 -0.62 -17.26
N LEU A 89 -4.15 -1.19 -16.40
CA LEU A 89 -4.62 -2.56 -16.49
C LEU A 89 -6.04 -2.61 -17.08
N ASP A 90 -6.84 -1.60 -16.77
CA ASP A 90 -8.23 -1.49 -17.23
C ASP A 90 -8.31 -0.82 -18.62
N PRO A 91 -9.13 -1.33 -19.56
CA PRO A 91 -9.41 -0.65 -20.84
C PRO A 91 -9.94 0.78 -20.71
N LEU A 92 -10.63 1.11 -19.61
CA LEU A 92 -11.11 2.46 -19.30
C LEU A 92 -9.96 3.41 -18.92
N ALA A 93 -8.88 2.88 -18.35
CA ALA A 93 -7.67 3.62 -18.04
C ALA A 93 -6.85 3.83 -19.32
N ARG A 94 -7.17 4.86 -20.10
CA ARG A 94 -6.56 5.07 -21.43
C ARG A 94 -5.11 5.58 -21.41
N ALA A 95 -4.69 6.20 -20.32
CA ALA A 95 -3.38 6.84 -20.19
C ALA A 95 -2.63 6.29 -18.99
N SER A 96 -1.31 6.19 -19.11
CA SER A 96 -0.44 5.87 -17.99
C SER A 96 -0.53 6.94 -16.90
N LEU A 97 -0.45 6.51 -15.65
CA LEU A 97 -0.46 7.39 -14.48
C LEU A 97 0.99 7.74 -14.10
N LYS A 98 1.31 9.03 -14.04
CA LYS A 98 2.59 9.50 -13.51
C LYS A 98 2.45 9.72 -12.01
N LEU A 99 3.40 9.19 -11.26
CA LEU A 99 3.44 9.27 -9.80
C LEU A 99 4.75 9.94 -9.39
N ASP A 100 4.65 10.92 -8.49
CA ASP A 100 5.81 11.56 -7.91
C ASP A 100 6.56 10.61 -6.96
N ARG A 101 7.87 10.82 -6.84
CA ARG A 101 8.72 10.27 -5.78
C ARG A 101 9.06 11.39 -4.80
N GLU A 102 9.84 11.09 -3.76
CA GLU A 102 10.16 12.04 -2.68
C GLU A 102 8.92 12.50 -1.92
N LEU A 103 7.93 11.62 -1.79
CA LEU A 103 6.68 11.97 -1.13
C LEU A 103 6.88 12.15 0.38
N ASN A 104 6.21 13.16 0.94
CA ASN A 104 6.16 13.36 2.37
C ASN A 104 5.29 12.27 3.02
N VAL A 105 5.84 11.56 4.00
CA VAL A 105 5.19 10.40 4.62
C VAL A 105 4.37 10.79 5.84
N VAL A 106 3.14 10.28 5.88
CA VAL A 106 2.25 10.43 7.03
C VAL A 106 1.78 9.05 7.47
N CYS A 107 2.32 8.58 8.58
CA CYS A 107 1.90 7.31 9.18
C CYS A 107 0.75 7.53 10.16
N PHE A 108 -0.27 6.68 10.12
CA PHE A 108 -1.39 6.75 11.06
C PHE A 108 -1.78 5.37 11.58
N VAL A 109 -2.26 5.32 12.83
CA VAL A 109 -2.53 4.05 13.50
C VAL A 109 -3.91 3.51 13.17
N ASP A 110 -4.93 4.35 13.07
CA ASP A 110 -6.31 3.94 12.78
C ASP A 110 -7.05 5.00 11.93
N GLU A 111 -8.28 4.68 11.54
CA GLU A 111 -9.15 5.55 10.73
C GLU A 111 -9.36 6.94 11.38
N ARG A 112 -9.46 7.03 12.71
CA ARG A 112 -9.65 8.32 13.39
C ARG A 112 -8.41 9.20 13.26
N HIS A 113 -7.23 8.59 13.41
CA HIS A 113 -5.97 9.29 13.18
C HIS A 113 -5.80 9.66 11.71
N ALA A 114 -6.24 8.81 10.78
CA ALA A 114 -6.23 9.12 9.36
C ALA A 114 -7.01 10.41 9.08
N VAL A 115 -8.24 10.54 9.59
CA VAL A 115 -9.08 11.74 9.45
C VAL A 115 -8.38 12.99 9.98
N VAL A 116 -7.75 12.91 11.15
CA VAL A 116 -7.02 14.04 11.75
C VAL A 116 -5.84 14.46 10.87
N HIS A 117 -5.06 13.50 10.38
CA HIS A 117 -3.91 13.77 9.53
C HIS A 117 -4.32 14.33 8.18
N ILE A 118 -5.33 13.74 7.52
CA ILE A 118 -5.86 14.24 6.26
C ILE A 118 -6.43 15.65 6.43
N THR A 119 -7.13 15.96 7.54
CA THR A 119 -7.63 17.31 7.77
C THR A 119 -6.51 18.35 7.93
N LYS A 120 -5.38 17.95 8.53
CA LYS A 120 -4.24 18.85 8.78
C LYS A 120 -3.31 18.99 7.58
N GLU A 121 -3.11 17.93 6.83
CA GLU A 121 -2.06 17.79 5.81
C GLU A 121 -2.62 17.59 4.40
N GLY A 122 -3.94 17.40 4.26
CA GLY A 122 -4.63 16.97 3.05
C GLY A 122 -4.75 18.03 1.95
N SER A 123 -3.91 19.06 1.95
CA SER A 123 -3.94 20.08 0.90
C SER A 123 -3.02 19.84 -0.29
N ALA A 124 -2.13 18.83 -0.29
CA ALA A 124 -1.59 18.21 -1.53
C ALA A 124 -0.52 17.13 -1.26
N GLY A 125 -0.68 15.95 -1.88
CA GLY A 125 0.45 15.09 -2.26
C GLY A 125 1.16 14.32 -1.14
N ALA A 126 0.65 14.35 0.09
CA ALA A 126 1.15 13.52 1.17
C ALA A 126 0.89 12.03 0.89
N TYR A 127 1.83 11.18 1.29
CA TYR A 127 1.80 9.74 1.16
C TYR A 127 1.40 9.11 2.50
N PHE A 128 0.14 8.69 2.58
CA PHE A 128 -0.47 8.20 3.82
C PHE A 128 -0.26 6.69 3.94
N ILE A 129 0.35 6.25 5.03
CA ILE A 129 0.64 4.83 5.30
C ILE A 129 -0.07 4.39 6.60
N PRO A 130 -1.01 3.43 6.55
CA PRO A 130 -1.53 2.81 7.75
C PRO A 130 -0.49 1.95 8.46
N VAL A 131 -0.39 2.09 9.79
CA VAL A 131 0.49 1.25 10.62
C VAL A 131 -0.19 -0.07 11.02
N GLN A 132 -1.52 -0.06 11.14
CA GLN A 132 -2.28 -1.22 11.56
C GLN A 132 -2.32 -2.29 10.46
N PRO A 133 -1.96 -3.56 10.77
CA PRO A 133 -2.29 -4.66 9.90
C PRO A 133 -3.82 -4.74 9.78
N ASN A 134 -4.33 -4.85 8.56
CA ASN A 134 -5.76 -4.84 8.19
C ASN A 134 -6.43 -3.48 7.98
N PHE A 135 -5.69 -2.37 7.86
CA PHE A 135 -6.29 -1.15 7.32
C PHE A 135 -6.80 -1.43 5.89
N PRO A 136 -8.07 -1.10 5.58
CA PRO A 136 -8.93 -1.54 4.47
C PRO A 136 -8.36 -2.14 3.17
N SER A 137 -7.50 -3.16 3.27
CA SER A 137 -6.87 -3.83 2.12
C SER A 137 -6.04 -2.90 1.22
N VAL A 138 -5.62 -1.74 1.70
CA VAL A 138 -4.71 -0.81 1.02
C VAL A 138 -3.47 -0.59 1.87
N ASP A 139 -2.31 -0.58 1.24
CA ASP A 139 -1.02 -0.45 1.92
C ASP A 139 -0.58 1.02 2.02
N ALA A 140 -1.08 1.88 1.13
CA ALA A 140 -0.96 3.33 1.22
C ALA A 140 -1.99 4.03 0.34
N PHE A 141 -2.11 5.36 0.48
CA PHE A 141 -2.81 6.19 -0.49
C PHE A 141 -2.27 7.62 -0.57
N ILE A 142 -2.60 8.30 -1.66
CA ILE A 142 -2.33 9.73 -1.89
C ILE A 142 -3.65 10.40 -2.29
N ILE A 143 -3.83 11.64 -1.84
CA ILE A 143 -4.93 12.50 -2.28
C ILE A 143 -4.33 13.67 -3.05
N THR A 144 -4.79 13.85 -4.28
CA THR A 144 -4.46 15.01 -5.12
C THR A 144 -5.71 15.89 -5.29
N THR A 145 -5.57 17.00 -6.01
CA THR A 145 -6.70 17.88 -6.34
C THR A 145 -7.78 17.19 -7.19
N THR A 146 -7.44 16.11 -7.88
CA THR A 146 -8.34 15.45 -8.84
C THR A 146 -8.57 13.98 -8.53
N ASP A 147 -7.73 13.39 -7.67
CA ASP A 147 -7.62 11.93 -7.58
C ASP A 147 -7.42 11.42 -6.16
N VAL A 148 -7.97 10.23 -5.91
CA VAL A 148 -7.57 9.36 -4.81
C VAL A 148 -6.81 8.19 -5.41
N ILE A 149 -5.52 8.08 -5.08
CA ILE A 149 -4.64 7.03 -5.58
C ILE A 149 -4.36 6.06 -4.45
N LEU A 150 -4.92 4.87 -4.53
CA LEU A 150 -4.72 3.77 -3.59
C LEU A 150 -3.57 2.89 -4.06
N PHE A 151 -2.78 2.37 -3.14
CA PHE A 151 -1.68 1.47 -3.42
C PHE A 151 -1.93 0.12 -2.78
N GLN A 152 -1.69 -0.93 -3.56
CA GLN A 152 -1.63 -2.30 -3.08
C GLN A 152 -0.31 -2.93 -3.52
N MET A 153 0.55 -3.18 -2.55
CA MET A 153 1.90 -3.70 -2.70
C MET A 153 1.86 -5.21 -2.56
N THR A 154 2.16 -5.91 -3.65
CA THR A 154 2.04 -7.36 -3.66
C THR A 154 3.07 -8.03 -4.53
N VAL A 155 3.53 -9.19 -4.07
CA VAL A 155 4.33 -10.13 -4.86
C VAL A 155 3.47 -11.13 -5.62
N ALA A 156 2.16 -11.19 -5.32
CA ALA A 156 1.21 -12.10 -5.96
C ALA A 156 0.79 -11.59 -7.34
N LYS A 157 0.38 -12.51 -8.22
CA LYS A 157 -0.19 -12.16 -9.54
C LYS A 157 -1.70 -11.92 -9.50
N ASP A 158 -2.38 -12.60 -8.59
CA ASP A 158 -3.82 -12.44 -8.29
C ASP A 158 -3.91 -11.89 -6.87
N HIS A 159 -4.40 -10.66 -6.76
CA HIS A 159 -4.58 -9.94 -5.52
C HIS A 159 -5.94 -9.23 -5.55
N PRO A 160 -7.01 -9.92 -5.09
CA PRO A 160 -8.35 -9.37 -5.16
C PRO A 160 -8.51 -8.07 -4.37
N ILE A 161 -9.38 -7.20 -4.89
CA ILE A 161 -9.71 -5.93 -4.26
C ILE A 161 -10.90 -6.12 -3.33
N SER A 162 -10.69 -5.92 -2.04
CA SER A 162 -11.75 -5.97 -1.04
C SER A 162 -12.65 -4.73 -1.14
N THR A 163 -13.88 -4.89 -1.60
CA THR A 163 -14.88 -3.81 -1.70
C THR A 163 -15.18 -3.17 -0.33
N ALA A 164 -15.34 -3.99 0.70
CA ALA A 164 -15.52 -3.53 2.08
C ALA A 164 -14.29 -2.75 2.59
N GLY A 165 -13.10 -3.04 2.06
CA GLY A 165 -11.92 -2.24 2.32
C GLY A 165 -12.06 -0.84 1.70
N LEU A 166 -12.34 -0.78 0.40
CA LEU A 166 -12.53 0.49 -0.30
C LEU A 166 -13.61 1.37 0.34
N ASP A 167 -14.73 0.78 0.77
CA ASP A 167 -15.81 1.52 1.44
C ASP A 167 -15.32 2.20 2.73
N ARG A 168 -14.49 1.55 3.55
CA ARG A 168 -13.93 2.16 4.76
C ARG A 168 -12.94 3.28 4.47
N VAL A 169 -12.13 3.15 3.41
CA VAL A 169 -11.27 4.26 2.97
C VAL A 169 -12.15 5.45 2.59
N ARG A 170 -13.17 5.21 1.77
CA ARG A 170 -14.13 6.24 1.33
C ARG A 170 -14.85 6.90 2.51
N GLU A 171 -15.33 6.13 3.48
CA GLU A 171 -15.92 6.66 4.72
C GLU A 171 -14.94 7.56 5.49
N SER A 172 -13.68 7.14 5.60
CA SER A 172 -12.63 7.95 6.23
C SER A 172 -12.38 9.26 5.48
N LEU A 173 -12.49 9.25 4.16
CA LEU A 173 -12.36 10.47 3.34
C LEU A 173 -13.60 11.38 3.42
N TYR A 174 -14.82 10.85 3.57
CA TYR A 174 -16.00 11.71 3.77
C TYR A 174 -16.02 12.41 5.14
N ALA A 175 -15.26 11.88 6.11
CA ALA A 175 -15.13 12.51 7.42
C ALA A 175 -14.23 13.76 7.40
N VAL A 176 -13.57 14.07 6.27
CA VAL A 176 -12.77 15.28 6.08
C VAL A 176 -13.47 16.25 5.11
N PRO A 177 -13.17 17.57 5.18
CA PRO A 177 -13.81 18.57 4.32
C PRO A 177 -13.20 18.56 2.90
N ILE A 178 -13.29 17.42 2.21
CA ILE A 178 -12.86 17.22 0.82
C ILE A 178 -14.07 16.75 0.01
N GLU A 179 -14.23 17.25 -1.21
CA GLU A 179 -15.30 16.83 -2.13
C GLU A 179 -14.96 15.47 -2.78
N VAL A 180 -15.02 14.39 -1.99
CA VAL A 180 -14.63 13.03 -2.38
C VAL A 180 -15.36 12.54 -3.65
N ASP A 181 -16.63 12.92 -3.83
CA ASP A 181 -17.46 12.53 -4.99
C ASP A 181 -16.94 13.06 -6.32
N SER A 182 -16.14 14.14 -6.29
CA SER A 182 -15.55 14.74 -7.49
C SER A 182 -14.22 14.11 -7.89
N LEU A 183 -13.63 13.27 -7.02
CA LEU A 183 -12.30 12.71 -7.22
C LEU A 183 -12.36 11.42 -8.04
N THR A 184 -11.37 11.26 -8.93
CA THR A 184 -11.18 10.00 -9.65
C THR A 184 -10.44 9.00 -8.75
N TRP A 185 -11.04 7.83 -8.54
CA TRP A 185 -10.42 6.77 -7.76
C TRP A 185 -9.55 5.89 -8.65
N ARG A 186 -8.32 5.62 -8.19
CA ARG A 186 -7.35 4.78 -8.89
C ARG A 186 -6.76 3.77 -7.93
N MET A 187 -6.59 2.54 -8.39
CA MET A 187 -5.87 1.48 -7.68
C MET A 187 -4.57 1.17 -8.41
N VAL A 188 -3.44 1.32 -7.72
CA VAL A 188 -2.09 1.01 -8.25
C VAL A 188 -1.57 -0.25 -7.56
N PHE A 189 -1.46 -1.32 -8.33
CA PHE A 189 -0.79 -2.55 -7.93
C PHE A 189 0.72 -2.40 -8.09
N VAL A 190 1.42 -2.31 -6.97
CA VAL A 190 2.87 -2.21 -6.95
C VAL A 190 3.41 -3.62 -6.81
N SER A 191 4.27 -4.04 -7.74
CA SER A 191 4.82 -5.39 -7.75
C SER A 191 6.29 -5.40 -8.21
N PRO A 192 7.07 -6.44 -7.89
CA PRO A 192 8.44 -6.55 -8.37
C PRO A 192 8.49 -6.77 -9.89
N ASP A 193 9.38 -6.07 -10.59
CA ASP A 193 9.65 -6.34 -12.01
C ASP A 193 10.49 -7.61 -12.15
N LYS A 194 9.81 -8.74 -12.40
CA LYS A 194 10.46 -10.00 -12.77
C LYS A 194 9.82 -10.47 -14.08
N ARG A 195 10.62 -11.01 -15.01
CA ARG A 195 10.18 -11.47 -16.34
C ARG A 195 8.89 -12.31 -16.27
N GLY A 196 7.74 -11.67 -16.51
CA GLY A 196 6.41 -12.31 -16.49
C GLY A 196 5.78 -12.56 -15.10
N GLN A 197 6.27 -11.92 -14.05
CA GLN A 197 5.66 -11.94 -12.72
C GLN A 197 5.07 -10.56 -12.36
N GLY A 198 4.32 -10.50 -11.26
CA GLY A 198 3.55 -9.33 -10.85
C GLY A 198 2.17 -9.24 -11.51
N VAL A 199 1.49 -8.14 -11.20
CA VAL A 199 0.14 -7.85 -11.68
C VAL A 199 0.20 -7.33 -13.12
N ASN A 200 -0.49 -8.02 -14.03
CA ASN A 200 -0.50 -7.69 -15.47
C ASN A 200 -1.91 -7.67 -16.07
N THR A 201 -2.93 -7.96 -15.26
CA THR A 201 -4.33 -7.98 -15.65
C THR A 201 -5.15 -7.25 -14.60
N PRO A 202 -6.35 -6.73 -14.93
CA PRO A 202 -7.29 -6.26 -13.93
C PRO A 202 -7.51 -7.32 -12.84
N GLN A 203 -7.55 -6.85 -11.60
CA GLN A 203 -7.84 -7.64 -10.43
C GLN A 203 -9.34 -7.63 -10.16
N ARG A 204 -9.83 -8.76 -9.68
CA ARG A 204 -11.24 -8.95 -9.35
C ARG A 204 -11.59 -8.29 -8.02
N PHE A 205 -12.82 -7.80 -7.93
CA PHE A 205 -13.40 -7.38 -6.67
C PHE A 205 -13.88 -8.60 -5.88
N THR A 206 -13.70 -8.56 -4.56
CA THR A 206 -14.27 -9.54 -3.63
C THR A 206 -15.11 -8.83 -2.59
N GLU A 207 -16.17 -9.52 -2.17
CA GLU A 207 -17.01 -9.10 -1.05
C GLU A 207 -16.38 -9.66 0.23
N GLY A 208 -16.12 -8.81 1.22
CA GLY A 208 -15.55 -9.25 2.49
C GLY A 208 -16.45 -10.28 3.20
N ASN A 209 -15.86 -11.30 3.82
CA ASN A 209 -16.56 -12.41 4.49
C ASN A 209 -17.56 -11.99 5.58
N GLN A 210 -17.49 -10.76 6.11
CA GLN A 210 -18.37 -10.29 7.19
C GLN A 210 -19.65 -9.60 6.71
N GLU A 211 -19.74 -9.17 5.45
CA GLU A 211 -20.88 -8.40 4.93
C GLU A 211 -21.85 -9.18 4.04
N ALA A 212 -21.48 -10.37 3.60
CA ALA A 212 -22.44 -11.34 3.05
C ALA A 212 -23.62 -11.61 4.00
N LYS A 213 -23.45 -11.37 5.32
CA LYS A 213 -24.52 -11.43 6.33
C LYS A 213 -25.25 -10.10 6.60
N LYS A 214 -24.68 -8.93 6.25
CA LYS A 214 -25.26 -7.60 6.49
C LYS A 214 -25.93 -6.98 5.27
N ARG A 215 -25.86 -7.61 4.10
CA ARG A 215 -26.65 -7.27 2.90
C ARG A 215 -28.16 -7.48 3.12
N LYS A 216 -28.74 -6.56 3.90
CA LYS A 216 -30.18 -6.23 3.96
C LYS A 216 -30.44 -4.72 3.75
N LYS A 217 -29.42 -3.91 3.44
CA LYS A 217 -29.58 -2.48 3.14
C LYS A 217 -28.68 -2.00 1.98
N GLY A 218 -29.14 -2.26 0.75
CA GLY A 218 -29.13 -1.27 -0.33
C GLY A 218 -27.83 -0.76 -0.99
N LEU A 219 -26.63 -0.84 -0.39
CA LEU A 219 -25.41 -0.41 -1.10
C LEU A 219 -24.91 -1.52 -2.03
N ARG A 220 -24.87 -1.22 -3.34
CA ARG A 220 -24.55 -2.17 -4.41
C ARG A 220 -23.06 -2.16 -4.72
N SER A 221 -22.54 -3.33 -5.09
CA SER A 221 -21.20 -3.53 -5.66
C SER A 221 -20.94 -2.76 -6.98
N GLU A 222 -21.95 -2.07 -7.53
CA GLU A 222 -21.86 -1.29 -8.77
C GLU A 222 -21.03 0.00 -8.59
N GLU A 223 -20.84 0.50 -7.35
CA GLU A 223 -20.17 1.78 -7.10
C GLU A 223 -18.66 1.79 -7.42
N TRP A 224 -18.02 0.62 -7.46
CA TRP A 224 -16.59 0.50 -7.76
C TRP A 224 -16.30 0.13 -9.22
N SER A 225 -17.30 0.16 -10.11
CA SER A 225 -17.13 -0.10 -11.55
C SER A 225 -16.17 0.88 -12.23
N ASP A 226 -16.06 2.08 -11.68
CA ASP A 226 -15.28 3.18 -12.25
C ASP A 226 -13.86 3.27 -11.64
N LEU A 227 -13.50 2.35 -10.74
CA LEU A 227 -12.16 2.29 -10.15
C LEU A 227 -11.14 1.88 -11.20
N LEU A 228 -10.30 2.83 -11.61
CA LEU A 228 -9.29 2.60 -12.64
C LEU A 228 -8.09 1.85 -12.05
N GLN A 229 -7.73 0.71 -12.65
CA GLN A 229 -6.63 -0.13 -12.18
C GLN A 229 -5.35 0.08 -12.99
N TYR A 230 -4.22 0.10 -12.28
CA TYR A 230 -2.89 0.31 -12.82
C TYR A 230 -1.90 -0.69 -12.21
N ALA A 231 -0.85 -1.02 -12.96
CA ALA A 231 0.31 -1.75 -12.46
C ALA A 231 1.53 -0.83 -12.46
N LEU A 232 2.25 -0.82 -11.34
CA LEU A 232 3.59 -0.25 -11.21
C LEU A 232 4.55 -1.39 -10.91
N LYS A 233 5.58 -1.53 -11.73
CA LYS A 233 6.63 -2.54 -11.52
C LYS A 233 7.90 -1.87 -11.05
N ILE A 234 8.39 -2.27 -9.87
CA ILE A 234 9.63 -1.75 -9.31
C ILE A 234 10.76 -2.68 -9.71
N GLN A 235 11.75 -2.17 -10.43
CA GLN A 235 12.98 -2.91 -10.66
C GLN A 235 13.76 -2.95 -9.34
N MET A 236 14.22 -4.15 -8.97
CA MET A 236 15.01 -4.32 -7.73
C MET A 236 16.35 -3.59 -7.78
N ASP A 237 16.73 -3.13 -8.97
CA ASP A 237 17.96 -2.39 -9.24
C ASP A 237 17.83 -0.90 -8.91
N ASP A 238 16.59 -0.41 -8.77
CA ASP A 238 16.27 0.99 -8.51
C ASP A 238 16.19 1.32 -7.00
N ILE A 239 16.56 0.37 -6.12
CA ILE A 239 16.44 0.41 -4.64
C ILE A 239 17.81 0.28 -3.95
#